data_AF-A0A200RDZ6-F1
#
_entry.id   AF-A0A200RDZ6-F1
#
_cell.length_a   1.000
_cell.length_b   1.000
_cell.length_c   1.000
_cell.angle_alpha   90.00
_cell.angle_beta   90.00
_cell.angle_gamma   90.00
#
_symmetry.space_group_name_H-M   'P 1'
#
loop_
_entity.id
_entity.type
_entity.pdbx_description
1 polymer ?
#
loop_
_entity_poly.entity_id
_entity_poly.type
_entity_poly.pdbx_seq_one_letter_code
_entity_poly.pdbx_strand_id
1 'polypeptide(L)'
;MIAAMANLLDYDIYDLELTEVSSNSDLRKLLMKTTSKSIIVIEDIDCSINLTNRKKPTERKNQPHLETETKNGSKSNSEGGNSMTLSGLLNFTDGLWSCCGSERIFVFTTNHVEKLDPALLRSGRMDMHINMSFCSFEALKILLKNYVGLKEEDLLENGLVNEMEEVIDEAEMTPADISEVLIKNRRNKEKALIELLESLKREKVKKKKKRMNEEKSSLMEVVKEEEKRELAQNEGEDCEEGLEKIGNEGI
;
A
#
# COMPACT_ATOMS: atom_id res chain seq x y z
N MET A 1 13.22 -12.57 0.23
CA MET A 1 13.58 -12.29 -1.18
C MET A 1 14.90 -11.54 -1.27
N ILE A 2 15.01 -10.34 -0.69
CA ILE A 2 16.20 -9.48 -0.76
C ILE A 2 17.49 -10.22 -0.35
N ALA A 3 17.46 -10.92 0.78
CA ALA A 3 18.60 -11.74 1.22
C ALA A 3 19.02 -12.81 0.21
N ALA A 4 18.07 -13.42 -0.52
CA ALA A 4 18.37 -14.40 -1.55
C ALA A 4 19.00 -13.75 -2.80
N MET A 5 18.54 -12.55 -3.18
CA MET A 5 19.14 -11.77 -4.27
C MET A 5 20.58 -11.38 -3.93
N ALA A 6 20.81 -10.87 -2.72
CA ALA A 6 22.13 -10.49 -2.24
C ALA A 6 23.10 -11.68 -2.26
N ASN A 7 22.67 -12.85 -1.76
CA ASN A 7 23.48 -14.06 -1.77
C ASN A 7 23.75 -14.61 -3.18
N LEU A 8 22.79 -14.47 -4.11
CA LEU A 8 22.97 -14.90 -5.50
C LEU A 8 23.96 -14.00 -6.26
N LEU A 9 23.94 -12.70 -5.98
CA LEU A 9 24.75 -11.70 -6.66
C LEU A 9 26.10 -11.45 -5.98
N ASP A 10 26.28 -11.94 -4.75
CA ASP A 10 27.40 -11.63 -3.85
C ASP A 10 27.48 -10.13 -3.51
N TYR A 11 26.35 -9.56 -3.07
CA TYR A 11 26.17 -8.14 -2.77
C TYR A 11 25.95 -7.89 -1.27
N ASP A 12 26.50 -6.78 -0.76
CA ASP A 12 26.24 -6.29 0.59
C ASP A 12 24.80 -5.76 0.71
N ILE A 13 24.15 -5.95 1.87
CA ILE A 13 22.81 -5.40 2.14
C ILE A 13 22.94 -4.22 3.09
N TYR A 14 22.38 -3.08 2.70
CA TYR A 14 22.20 -1.90 3.55
C TYR A 14 20.73 -1.64 3.77
N ASP A 15 20.27 -1.77 5.01
CA ASP A 15 18.94 -1.38 5.41
C ASP A 15 18.92 0.10 5.81
N LEU A 16 18.05 0.88 5.17
CA LEU A 16 17.96 2.31 5.33
C LEU A 16 16.57 2.70 5.83
N GLU A 17 16.51 3.01 7.12
CA GLU A 17 15.32 3.50 7.79
C GLU A 17 15.17 5.02 7.58
N LEU A 18 14.14 5.43 6.81
CA LEU A 18 13.94 6.84 6.44
C LEU A 18 13.50 7.73 7.60
N THR A 19 12.84 7.17 8.62
CA THR A 19 12.34 7.89 9.79
C THR A 19 13.47 8.48 10.65
N GLU A 20 14.63 7.82 10.66
CA GLU A 20 15.82 8.26 11.41
C GLU A 20 16.67 9.30 10.65
N VAL A 21 16.32 9.59 9.38
CA VAL A 21 17.09 10.51 8.54
C VAL A 21 16.44 11.90 8.53
N SER A 22 17.05 12.82 9.30
CA SER A 22 16.55 14.18 9.47
C SER A 22 16.66 15.08 8.23
N SER A 23 17.59 14.78 7.30
CA SER A 23 17.80 15.63 6.12
C SER A 23 18.28 14.90 4.87
N ASN A 24 18.00 15.49 3.70
CA ASN A 24 18.53 15.02 2.41
C ASN A 24 20.08 15.04 2.36
N SER A 25 20.73 15.91 3.14
CA SER A 25 22.19 15.96 3.23
C SER A 25 22.74 14.73 3.96
N ASP A 26 22.08 14.31 5.04
CA ASP A 26 22.50 13.15 5.82
C ASP A 26 22.21 11.85 5.08
N LEU A 27 21.06 11.78 4.39
CA LEU A 27 20.75 10.72 3.44
C LEU A 27 21.86 10.55 2.40
N ARG A 28 22.27 11.67 1.78
CA ARG A 28 23.35 11.67 0.80
C ARG A 28 24.67 11.16 1.40
N LYS A 29 25.04 11.60 2.59
CA LYS A 29 26.26 11.11 3.27
C LYS A 29 26.18 9.61 3.53
N LEU A 30 25.01 9.09 3.90
CA LEU A 30 24.83 7.67 4.18
C LEU A 30 24.95 6.83 2.91
N LEU A 31 24.30 7.26 1.82
CA LEU A 31 24.43 6.62 0.51
C LEU A 31 25.86 6.71 -0.06
N MET A 32 26.62 7.76 0.27
CA MET A 32 28.04 7.85 -0.12
C MET A 32 28.96 6.93 0.69
N LYS A 33 28.51 6.41 1.84
CA LYS A 33 29.27 5.46 2.67
C LYS A 33 29.05 4.00 2.27
N THR A 34 28.08 3.70 1.40
CA THR A 34 27.84 2.33 0.93
C THR A 34 28.88 1.89 -0.10
N THR A 35 29.23 0.61 -0.07
CA THR A 35 30.18 -0.01 -0.99
C THR A 35 29.59 -0.15 -2.40
N SER A 36 30.44 -0.45 -3.39
CA SER A 36 29.97 -1.02 -4.66
C SER A 36 29.46 -2.45 -4.43
N LYS A 37 28.63 -2.98 -5.34
CA LYS A 37 27.98 -4.29 -5.20
C LYS A 37 27.10 -4.35 -3.96
N SER A 38 26.17 -3.41 -3.88
CA SER A 38 25.30 -3.27 -2.73
C SER A 38 23.83 -3.27 -3.12
N ILE A 39 22.98 -3.89 -2.30
CA ILE A 39 21.54 -3.72 -2.31
C ILE A 39 21.16 -2.78 -1.17
N ILE A 40 20.57 -1.64 -1.51
CA ILE A 40 20.10 -0.64 -0.56
C ILE A 40 18.59 -0.81 -0.44
N VAL A 41 18.14 -1.20 0.76
CA VAL A 41 16.75 -1.49 1.08
C VAL A 41 16.15 -0.29 1.77
N ILE A 42 14.96 0.12 1.32
CA ILE A 42 14.21 1.24 1.88
C ILE A 42 12.80 0.74 2.13
N GLU A 43 12.52 0.43 3.39
CA GLU A 43 11.26 -0.19 3.79
C GLU A 43 10.14 0.83 4.00
N ASP A 44 8.90 0.39 3.79
CA ASP A 44 7.65 1.10 4.11
C ASP A 44 7.63 2.57 3.68
N ILE A 45 7.95 2.81 2.40
CA ILE A 45 8.02 4.19 1.88
C ILE A 45 6.69 4.94 1.94
N ASP A 46 5.55 4.25 2.02
CA ASP A 46 4.25 4.87 2.17
C ASP A 46 4.02 5.49 3.56
N CYS A 47 4.66 4.96 4.61
CA CYS A 47 4.66 5.56 5.94
C CYS A 47 5.45 6.87 5.97
N SER A 48 6.58 6.93 5.24
CA SER A 48 7.44 8.12 5.14
C SER A 48 6.80 9.29 4.40
N ILE A 49 5.85 9.05 3.51
CA ILE A 49 5.19 10.09 2.69
C ILE A 49 4.30 11.02 3.53
N ASN A 50 3.81 10.55 4.68
CA ASN A 50 3.05 11.40 5.62
C ASN A 50 3.89 12.54 6.22
N LEU A 51 5.22 12.51 6.11
CA LEU A 51 6.09 13.64 6.44
C LEU A 51 5.95 14.82 5.44
N THR A 52 5.31 14.62 4.27
CA THR A 52 5.30 15.59 3.16
C THR A 52 3.93 16.02 2.64
N ASN A 53 2.82 15.48 3.15
CA ASN A 53 1.48 15.94 2.78
C ASN A 53 1.11 17.29 3.42
N ARG A 54 1.83 18.36 3.05
CA ARG A 54 1.35 19.75 3.14
C ARG A 54 0.22 20.00 2.13
N LYS A 55 -0.92 19.32 2.28
CA LYS A 55 -2.18 19.71 1.64
C LYS A 55 -3.37 19.40 2.56
N LYS A 56 -3.45 20.12 3.67
CA LYS A 56 -4.74 20.70 4.09
C LYS A 56 -4.62 22.21 3.89
N PRO A 57 -5.27 22.82 2.88
CA PRO A 57 -5.59 24.22 2.97
C PRO A 57 -6.68 24.32 4.04
N THR A 58 -6.30 24.65 5.28
CA THR A 58 -7.27 25.19 6.23
C THR A 58 -7.84 26.44 5.58
N GLU A 59 -9.12 26.37 5.20
CA GLU A 59 -9.92 27.51 4.77
C GLU A 59 -9.74 28.63 5.80
N ARG A 60 -8.99 29.66 5.40
CA ARG A 60 -8.88 30.90 6.16
C ARG A 60 -10.21 31.63 5.98
N LYS A 61 -11.04 31.63 7.01
CA LYS A 61 -12.12 32.62 7.12
C LYS A 61 -11.49 34.01 7.30
N ASN A 62 -11.90 34.91 6.43
CA ASN A 62 -11.58 36.34 6.40
C ASN A 62 -11.93 37.04 7.72
N GLN A 63 -11.07 37.94 8.22
CA GLN A 63 -11.39 39.35 8.56
C GLN A 63 -10.14 40.13 9.08
N PRO A 64 -10.15 41.49 9.06
CA PRO A 64 -8.99 42.31 8.73
C PRO A 64 -8.23 42.97 9.92
N HIS A 65 -6.96 43.29 9.65
CA HIS A 65 -6.13 44.41 10.10
C HIS A 65 -6.30 45.00 11.53
N LEU A 66 -5.22 44.97 12.34
CA LEU A 66 -4.49 46.18 12.77
C LEU A 66 -3.17 45.80 13.46
N GLU A 67 -2.14 46.61 13.22
CA GLU A 67 -0.79 46.49 13.74
C GLU A 67 -0.73 46.84 15.23
N THR A 68 0.10 46.13 16.01
CA THR A 68 0.84 46.71 17.14
C THR A 68 1.94 45.74 17.59
N GLU A 69 3.17 46.23 17.59
CA GLU A 69 4.33 45.57 18.16
C GLU A 69 4.17 45.44 19.68
N THR A 70 4.25 44.24 20.24
CA THR A 70 4.84 44.03 21.58
C THR A 70 5.23 42.57 21.82
N LYS A 71 6.42 42.42 22.42
CA LYS A 71 7.13 41.18 22.74
C LYS A 71 6.35 40.27 23.71
N ASN A 72 6.21 38.98 23.38
CA ASN A 72 6.67 37.82 24.18
C ASN A 72 5.97 36.52 23.76
N GLY A 73 6.76 35.44 23.67
CA GLY A 73 6.27 34.11 23.98
C GLY A 73 6.12 33.14 22.79
N SER A 74 7.05 32.20 22.76
CA SER A 74 6.92 30.85 22.17
C SER A 74 7.32 30.69 20.71
N LYS A 75 8.56 30.22 20.57
CA LYS A 75 9.13 29.56 19.40
C LYS A 75 8.15 28.52 18.84
N SER A 76 7.56 28.80 17.68
CA SER A 76 7.23 27.75 16.73
C SER A 76 8.23 27.88 15.59
N ASN A 77 9.22 26.98 15.61
CA ASN A 77 10.18 26.81 14.53
C ASN A 77 9.39 26.65 13.22
N SER A 78 9.49 27.66 12.38
CA SER A 78 9.34 27.51 10.95
C SER A 78 10.54 26.72 10.44
N GLU A 79 10.56 25.41 10.67
CA GLU A 79 11.45 24.48 9.98
C GLU A 79 10.96 24.26 8.55
N GLY A 80 11.05 25.33 7.76
CA GLY A 80 11.04 25.26 6.32
C GLY A 80 12.45 24.88 5.85
N GLY A 81 12.62 23.66 5.34
CA GLY A 81 13.62 23.43 4.30
C GLY A 81 14.45 22.15 4.36
N ASN A 82 14.41 21.35 5.44
CA ASN A 82 15.37 20.23 5.56
C ASN A 82 14.76 18.85 5.79
N SER A 83 13.43 18.72 5.89
CA SER A 83 12.78 17.40 6.00
C SER A 83 13.07 16.54 4.77
N MET A 84 13.47 15.29 5.00
CA MET A 84 13.70 14.29 3.95
C MET A 84 12.40 14.08 3.14
N THR A 85 12.54 13.96 1.82
CA THR A 85 11.40 13.66 0.93
C THR A 85 11.76 12.50 0.01
N LEU A 86 10.78 11.66 -0.32
CA LEU A 86 10.98 10.53 -1.24
C LEU A 86 11.43 11.00 -2.64
N SER A 87 10.92 12.15 -3.10
CA SER A 87 11.39 12.78 -4.34
C SER A 87 12.84 13.28 -4.23
N GLY A 88 13.27 13.75 -3.05
CA GLY A 88 14.65 14.15 -2.78
C GLY A 88 15.63 12.97 -2.84
N LEU A 89 15.22 11.81 -2.32
CA LEU A 89 15.95 10.55 -2.45
C LEU A 89 16.08 10.14 -3.93
N LEU A 90 14.98 10.10 -4.68
CA LEU A 90 15.04 9.66 -6.08
C LEU A 90 15.80 10.63 -6.99
N ASN A 91 15.72 11.94 -6.74
CA ASN A 91 16.57 12.89 -7.45
C ASN A 91 18.07 12.66 -7.18
N PHE A 92 18.42 12.15 -6.00
CA PHE A 92 19.79 11.78 -5.70
C PHE A 92 20.22 10.49 -6.41
N THR A 93 19.34 9.48 -6.51
CA THR A 93 19.63 8.22 -7.20
C THR A 93 19.67 8.36 -8.72
N ASP A 94 18.82 9.20 -9.30
CA ASP A 94 18.69 9.46 -10.75
C ASP A 94 19.77 10.47 -11.25
N GLY A 95 20.29 11.31 -10.36
CA GLY A 95 21.31 12.32 -10.69
C GLY A 95 22.71 11.76 -10.96
N LEU A 96 23.65 12.66 -11.30
CA LEU A 96 25.08 12.47 -11.67
C LEU A 96 25.92 11.45 -10.84
N TRP A 97 25.39 10.89 -9.75
CA TRP A 97 25.99 9.84 -8.93
C TRP A 97 25.71 8.42 -9.42
N SER A 98 24.68 8.23 -10.26
CA SER A 98 24.43 6.97 -10.97
C SER A 98 25.57 6.60 -11.94
N CYS A 99 26.28 7.61 -12.49
CA CYS A 99 27.37 7.43 -13.46
C CYS A 99 28.72 6.99 -12.86
N CYS A 100 28.88 6.98 -11.54
CA CYS A 100 30.16 6.66 -10.89
C CYS A 100 30.32 5.15 -10.63
N GLY A 101 30.27 4.31 -11.68
CA GLY A 101 30.83 2.94 -11.71
C GLY A 101 30.45 1.99 -10.56
N SER A 102 29.43 2.30 -9.79
CA SER A 102 29.06 1.58 -8.57
C SER A 102 27.82 0.77 -8.85
N GLU A 103 27.97 -0.54 -9.00
CA GLU A 103 26.87 -1.49 -9.10
C GLU A 103 26.03 -1.41 -7.82
N ARG A 104 24.88 -0.73 -7.86
CA ARG A 104 23.98 -0.54 -6.73
C ARG A 104 22.55 -0.85 -7.16
N ILE A 105 21.86 -1.64 -6.36
CA ILE A 105 20.44 -1.96 -6.54
C ILE A 105 19.68 -1.29 -5.41
N PHE A 106 18.68 -0.48 -5.74
CA PHE A 106 17.75 0.07 -4.75
C PHE A 106 16.49 -0.78 -4.73
N VAL A 107 16.09 -1.25 -3.55
CA VAL A 107 14.85 -2.00 -3.34
C VAL A 107 13.96 -1.20 -2.40
N PHE A 108 12.79 -0.83 -2.89
CA PHE A 108 11.76 -0.14 -2.12
C PHE A 108 10.64 -1.13 -1.79
N THR A 109 10.17 -1.12 -0.54
CA THR A 109 8.96 -1.87 -0.16
C THR A 109 7.83 -0.92 0.19
N THR A 110 6.61 -1.27 -0.17
CA THR A 110 5.40 -0.51 0.14
C THR A 110 4.22 -1.45 0.23
N ASN A 111 3.31 -1.19 1.17
CA ASN A 111 2.02 -1.87 1.24
C ASN A 111 0.93 -1.14 0.44
N HIS A 112 1.20 0.11 0.06
CA HIS A 112 0.22 1.05 -0.49
C HIS A 112 0.81 1.81 -1.69
N VAL A 113 0.93 1.13 -2.82
CA VAL A 113 1.47 1.72 -4.07
C VAL A 113 0.64 2.92 -4.55
N GLU A 114 -0.65 2.94 -4.26
CA GLU A 114 -1.59 4.02 -4.59
C GLU A 114 -1.32 5.34 -3.86
N LYS A 115 -0.58 5.30 -2.75
CA LYS A 115 -0.17 6.50 -2.01
C LYS A 115 1.11 7.13 -2.57
N LEU A 116 1.81 6.43 -3.46
CA LEU A 116 3.03 6.92 -4.06
C LEU A 116 2.72 7.91 -5.19
N ASP A 117 3.53 8.95 -5.33
CA ASP A 117 3.44 9.86 -6.47
C ASP A 117 3.77 9.06 -7.76
N PRO A 118 2.87 9.01 -8.77
CA PRO A 118 3.11 8.30 -10.03
C PRO A 118 4.39 8.75 -10.76
N ALA A 119 4.92 9.95 -10.48
CA ALA A 119 6.20 10.41 -11.01
C ALA A 119 7.41 9.60 -10.52
N LEU A 120 7.29 8.92 -9.38
CA LEU A 120 8.33 8.05 -8.81
C LEU A 120 8.35 6.69 -9.51
N LEU A 121 7.19 6.22 -9.95
CA LEU A 121 6.97 4.92 -10.58
C LEU A 121 7.40 4.86 -12.07
N ARG A 122 7.95 5.96 -12.60
CA ARG A 122 8.36 6.05 -14.01
C ARG A 122 9.71 5.34 -14.25
N SER A 123 9.88 4.83 -15.46
CA SER A 123 11.16 4.30 -15.96
C SER A 123 12.28 5.34 -15.82
N GLY A 124 13.46 4.91 -15.38
CA GLY A 124 14.60 5.76 -15.02
C GLY A 124 14.68 6.07 -13.52
N ARG A 125 13.60 5.85 -12.75
CA ARG A 125 13.58 6.03 -11.29
C ARG A 125 13.32 4.70 -10.58
N MET A 126 12.20 4.07 -10.90
CA MET A 126 11.84 2.74 -10.43
C MET A 126 11.52 1.88 -11.65
N ASP A 127 12.52 1.12 -12.11
CA ASP A 127 12.42 0.39 -13.38
C ASP A 127 11.63 -0.92 -13.25
N MET A 128 11.72 -1.59 -12.11
CA MET A 128 11.12 -2.91 -11.87
C MET A 128 10.09 -2.85 -10.76
N HIS A 129 8.87 -3.31 -11.06
CA HIS A 129 7.72 -3.28 -10.15
C HIS A 129 7.26 -4.72 -9.93
N ILE A 130 7.41 -5.23 -8.72
CA ILE A 130 7.06 -6.61 -8.38
C ILE A 130 5.92 -6.59 -7.37
N ASN A 131 4.76 -7.10 -7.77
CA ASN A 131 3.63 -7.28 -6.86
C ASN A 131 3.77 -8.61 -6.10
N MET A 132 3.83 -8.55 -4.78
CA MET A 132 3.91 -9.72 -3.90
C MET A 132 2.51 -10.10 -3.41
N SER A 133 1.74 -10.76 -4.29
CA SER A 133 0.34 -11.12 -4.02
C SER A 133 0.17 -12.29 -3.04
N PHE A 134 -1.08 -12.69 -2.83
CA PHE A 134 -1.44 -13.93 -2.14
C PHE A 134 -0.82 -15.17 -2.79
N CYS A 135 -0.75 -16.25 -2.03
CA CYS A 135 -0.15 -17.49 -2.48
C CYS A 135 -1.00 -18.14 -3.57
N SER A 136 -0.42 -18.34 -4.75
CA SER A 136 -1.03 -19.15 -5.81
C SER A 136 -0.84 -20.64 -5.54
N PHE A 137 -1.55 -21.48 -6.30
CA PHE A 137 -1.36 -22.93 -6.25
C PHE A 137 0.09 -23.36 -6.57
N GLU A 138 0.72 -22.72 -7.55
CA GLU A 138 2.12 -22.98 -7.91
C GLU A 138 3.09 -22.65 -6.76
N ALA A 139 2.88 -21.50 -6.10
CA ALA A 139 3.65 -21.15 -4.92
C ALA A 139 3.40 -22.14 -3.76
N LEU A 140 2.14 -22.59 -3.58
CA LEU A 140 1.79 -23.58 -2.56
C LEU A 140 2.55 -24.90 -2.78
N LYS A 141 2.63 -25.42 -4.01
CA LYS A 141 3.40 -26.65 -4.31
C LYS A 141 4.87 -26.51 -3.88
N ILE A 142 5.48 -25.36 -4.14
CA ILE A 142 6.86 -25.07 -3.69
C ILE A 142 6.95 -25.08 -2.15
N LEU A 143 5.99 -24.46 -1.45
CA LEU A 143 5.98 -24.46 0.01
C LEU A 143 5.79 -25.87 0.58
N LEU A 144 4.89 -26.67 0.01
CA LEU A 144 4.67 -28.06 0.42
C LEU A 144 5.92 -28.92 0.23
N LYS A 145 6.63 -28.75 -0.88
CA LYS A 145 7.91 -29.41 -1.14
C LYS A 145 8.97 -29.00 -0.10
N ASN A 146 9.09 -27.71 0.19
CA ASN A 146 10.13 -27.18 1.07
C ASN A 146 9.89 -27.48 2.56
N TYR A 147 8.64 -27.36 3.04
CA TYR A 147 8.31 -27.49 4.47
C TYR A 147 7.88 -28.91 4.87
N VAL A 148 7.19 -29.63 3.99
CA VAL A 148 6.63 -30.96 4.27
C VAL A 148 7.43 -32.07 3.57
N GLY A 149 8.19 -31.73 2.52
CA GLY A 149 8.95 -32.72 1.75
C GLY A 149 8.03 -33.63 0.94
N LEU A 150 6.94 -33.10 0.37
CA LEU A 150 6.15 -33.82 -0.62
C LEU A 150 6.95 -33.95 -1.93
N LYS A 151 6.86 -35.13 -2.54
CA LYS A 151 7.42 -35.35 -3.88
C LYS A 151 6.39 -34.97 -4.95
N GLU A 152 6.84 -34.89 -6.20
CA GLU A 152 5.95 -34.54 -7.31
C GLU A 152 4.82 -35.57 -7.47
N GLU A 153 5.09 -36.86 -7.21
CA GLU A 153 4.06 -37.90 -7.27
C GLU A 153 2.97 -37.68 -6.21
N ASP A 154 3.37 -37.34 -4.99
CA ASP A 154 2.45 -37.04 -3.88
C ASP A 154 1.61 -35.79 -4.16
N LEU A 155 2.12 -34.83 -4.94
CA LEU A 155 1.37 -33.61 -5.30
C LEU A 155 0.28 -33.89 -6.34
N LEU A 156 0.50 -34.85 -7.24
CA LEU A 156 -0.43 -35.20 -8.31
C LEU A 156 -1.51 -36.20 -7.86
N GLU A 157 -1.16 -37.13 -6.97
CA GLU A 157 -2.04 -38.24 -6.58
C GLU A 157 -2.85 -37.95 -5.30
N ASN A 158 -2.48 -36.91 -4.54
CA ASN A 158 -3.12 -36.63 -3.26
C ASN A 158 -4.39 -35.78 -3.44
N GLY A 159 -5.55 -36.40 -3.15
CA GLY A 159 -6.85 -35.72 -3.21
C GLY A 159 -6.94 -34.45 -2.37
N LEU A 160 -6.19 -34.34 -1.27
CA LEU A 160 -6.16 -33.12 -0.46
C LEU A 160 -5.51 -31.95 -1.22
N VAL A 161 -4.48 -32.22 -2.04
CA VAL A 161 -3.79 -31.19 -2.82
C VAL A 161 -4.70 -30.67 -3.94
N ASN A 162 -5.46 -31.57 -4.58
CA ASN A 162 -6.47 -31.20 -5.58
C ASN A 162 -7.58 -30.34 -4.95
N GLU A 163 -8.06 -30.70 -3.75
CA GLU A 163 -9.01 -29.86 -3.03
C GLU A 163 -8.44 -28.49 -2.64
N MET A 164 -7.13 -28.40 -2.36
CA MET A 164 -6.47 -27.11 -2.09
C MET A 164 -6.45 -26.20 -3.32
N GLU A 165 -6.23 -26.76 -4.52
CA GLU A 165 -6.25 -26.02 -5.79
C GLU A 165 -7.58 -25.29 -6.00
N GLU A 166 -8.70 -25.92 -5.67
CA GLU A 166 -10.03 -25.33 -5.82
C GLU A 166 -10.35 -24.20 -4.83
N VAL A 167 -9.59 -24.09 -3.72
CA VAL A 167 -9.90 -23.13 -2.65
C VAL A 167 -8.83 -22.06 -2.44
N ILE A 168 -7.61 -22.27 -2.94
CA ILE A 168 -6.44 -21.42 -2.63
C ILE A 168 -6.65 -19.97 -3.07
N ASP A 169 -7.14 -19.75 -4.29
CA ASP A 169 -7.31 -18.41 -4.86
C ASP A 169 -8.42 -17.63 -4.13
N GLU A 170 -9.47 -18.31 -3.67
CA GLU A 170 -10.56 -17.69 -2.91
C GLU A 170 -10.20 -17.42 -1.44
N ALA A 171 -9.26 -18.19 -0.88
CA ALA A 171 -8.82 -18.02 0.50
C ALA A 171 -7.98 -16.76 0.69
N GLU A 172 -7.28 -16.29 -0.35
CA GLU A 172 -6.39 -15.11 -0.31
C GLU A 172 -5.44 -15.14 0.90
N MET A 173 -4.82 -16.29 1.15
CA MET A 173 -3.82 -16.43 2.23
C MET A 173 -2.44 -16.01 1.73
N THR A 174 -1.64 -15.38 2.58
CA THR A 174 -0.26 -15.02 2.23
C THR A 174 0.65 -16.25 2.32
N PRO A 175 1.80 -16.25 1.60
CA PRO A 175 2.81 -17.30 1.78
C PRO A 175 3.28 -17.45 3.24
N ALA A 176 3.24 -16.38 4.03
CA ALA A 176 3.57 -16.41 5.45
C ALA A 176 2.52 -17.19 6.26
N ASP A 177 1.23 -16.89 6.07
CA ASP A 177 0.13 -17.59 6.74
C ASP A 177 0.17 -19.11 6.46
N ILE A 178 0.40 -19.48 5.21
CA ILE A 178 0.52 -20.90 4.80
C ILE A 178 1.75 -21.54 5.46
N SER A 179 2.90 -20.85 5.42
CA SER A 179 4.13 -21.36 6.03
C SER A 179 3.95 -21.61 7.53
N GLU A 180 3.23 -20.75 8.25
CA GLU A 180 2.93 -20.92 9.67
C GLU A 180 2.19 -22.25 9.93
N VAL A 181 1.13 -22.53 9.18
CA VAL A 181 0.34 -23.76 9.32
C VAL A 181 1.20 -25.00 9.02
N LEU A 182 2.02 -24.93 7.97
CA LEU A 182 2.91 -26.02 7.58
C LEU A 182 4.00 -26.28 8.62
N ILE A 183 4.63 -25.23 9.16
CA ILE A 183 5.70 -25.34 10.16
C ILE A 183 5.18 -25.99 11.45
N LYS A 184 3.95 -25.65 11.87
CA LYS A 184 3.30 -26.20 13.08
C LYS A 184 3.20 -27.73 13.06
N ASN A 185 2.98 -28.33 11.89
CA ASN A 185 2.84 -29.78 11.72
C ASN A 185 3.92 -30.41 10.85
N ARG A 186 5.10 -29.77 10.69
CA ARG A 186 6.16 -30.21 9.76
C ARG A 186 6.61 -31.66 9.88
N ARG A 187 6.38 -32.30 11.04
CA ARG A 187 6.75 -33.70 11.32
C ARG A 187 5.70 -34.71 10.87
N ASN A 188 4.46 -34.29 10.63
CA ASN A 188 3.36 -35.15 10.19
C ASN A 188 2.72 -34.55 8.93
N LYS A 189 3.06 -35.14 7.78
CA LYS A 189 2.63 -34.65 6.46
C LYS A 189 1.13 -34.61 6.32
N GLU A 190 0.46 -35.71 6.65
CA GLU A 190 -0.99 -35.85 6.52
C GLU A 190 -1.73 -34.82 7.38
N LYS A 191 -1.30 -34.68 8.65
CA LYS A 191 -1.88 -33.68 9.54
C LYS A 191 -1.65 -32.24 9.05
N ALA A 192 -0.48 -31.94 8.51
CA ALA A 192 -0.18 -30.62 7.95
C ALA A 192 -1.09 -30.28 6.77
N LEU A 193 -1.35 -31.25 5.89
CA LEU A 193 -2.24 -31.07 4.75
C LEU A 193 -3.70 -30.87 5.17
N ILE A 194 -4.19 -31.70 6.10
CA ILE A 194 -5.57 -31.57 6.61
C ILE A 194 -5.77 -30.21 7.27
N GLU A 195 -4.86 -29.79 8.17
CA GLU A 195 -4.96 -28.51 8.88
C GLU A 195 -4.84 -27.32 7.92
N LEU A 196 -4.01 -27.42 6.88
CA LEU A 196 -3.92 -26.40 5.83
C LEU A 196 -5.22 -26.30 5.03
N LEU A 197 -5.79 -27.43 4.59
CA LEU A 197 -7.04 -27.44 3.83
C LEU A 197 -8.20 -26.85 4.65
N GLU A 198 -8.29 -27.19 5.94
CA GLU A 198 -9.26 -26.60 6.85
C GLU A 198 -9.07 -25.09 7.01
N SER A 199 -7.81 -24.63 7.08
CA SER A 199 -7.47 -23.21 7.19
C SER A 199 -7.87 -22.45 5.92
N LEU A 200 -7.59 -23.01 4.74
CA LEU A 200 -7.99 -22.45 3.45
C LEU A 200 -9.52 -22.35 3.31
N LYS A 201 -10.24 -23.44 3.62
CA LYS A 201 -11.72 -23.44 3.61
C LYS A 201 -12.30 -22.39 4.56
N ARG A 202 -11.70 -22.24 5.75
CA ARG A 202 -12.11 -21.23 6.74
C ARG A 202 -11.90 -19.81 6.24
N GLU A 203 -10.74 -19.51 5.67
CA GLU A 203 -10.45 -18.18 5.12
C GLU A 203 -11.32 -17.86 3.90
N LYS A 204 -11.53 -18.81 2.97
CA LYS A 204 -12.48 -18.67 1.87
C LYS A 204 -13.87 -18.23 2.35
N VAL A 205 -14.40 -18.87 3.40
CA VAL A 205 -15.71 -18.49 3.98
C VAL A 205 -15.67 -17.09 4.60
N LYS A 206 -14.59 -16.73 5.31
CA LYS A 206 -14.43 -15.38 5.90
C LYS A 206 -14.37 -14.30 4.81
N LYS A 207 -13.58 -14.51 3.76
CA LYS A 207 -13.44 -13.57 2.63
C LYS A 207 -14.74 -13.41 1.89
N LYS A 208 -15.46 -14.50 1.61
CA LYS A 208 -16.80 -14.45 0.99
C LYS A 208 -17.79 -13.64 1.83
N LYS A 209 -17.83 -13.85 3.14
CA LYS A 209 -18.68 -13.06 4.06
C LYS A 209 -18.30 -11.57 4.07
N LYS A 210 -17.00 -11.27 4.05
CA LYS A 210 -16.51 -9.89 4.02
C LYS A 210 -16.94 -9.18 2.73
N ARG A 211 -16.72 -9.79 1.56
CA ARG A 211 -17.15 -9.25 0.26
C ARG A 211 -18.66 -9.01 0.19
N MET A 212 -19.47 -9.97 0.66
CA MET A 212 -20.93 -9.81 0.71
C MET A 212 -21.37 -8.65 1.62
N ASN A 213 -20.66 -8.40 2.72
CA ASN A 213 -20.96 -7.28 3.61
C ASN A 213 -20.54 -5.94 2.98
N GLU A 214 -19.41 -5.90 2.30
CA GLU A 214 -18.92 -4.71 1.59
C GLU A 214 -19.86 -4.33 0.43
N GLU A 215 -20.28 -5.29 -0.39
CA GLU A 215 -21.26 -5.09 -1.47
C GLU A 215 -22.61 -4.57 -0.95
N LYS A 216 -23.12 -5.16 0.14
CA LYS A 216 -24.36 -4.69 0.77
C LYS A 216 -24.22 -3.26 1.31
N SER A 217 -23.07 -2.93 1.89
CA SER A 217 -22.80 -1.58 2.39
C SER A 217 -22.77 -0.57 1.25
N SER A 218 -22.07 -0.89 0.15
CA SER A 218 -22.00 0.00 -1.02
C SER A 218 -23.35 0.18 -1.71
N LEU A 219 -24.14 -0.89 -1.87
CA LEU A 219 -25.50 -0.76 -2.43
C LEU A 219 -26.39 0.11 -1.54
N MET A 220 -26.29 -0.05 -0.22
CA MET A 220 -27.07 0.75 0.73
C MET A 220 -26.66 2.23 0.75
N GLU A 221 -25.39 2.54 0.47
CA GLU A 221 -24.93 3.93 0.28
C GLU A 221 -25.48 4.55 -1.00
N VAL A 222 -25.47 3.80 -2.12
CA VAL A 222 -26.03 4.27 -3.40
C VAL A 222 -27.53 4.54 -3.28
N VAL A 223 -28.29 3.63 -2.68
CA VAL A 223 -29.75 3.80 -2.49
C VAL A 223 -30.04 5.04 -1.63
N LYS A 224 -29.25 5.28 -0.57
CA LYS A 224 -29.39 6.48 0.26
C LYS A 224 -29.04 7.77 -0.47
N GLU A 225 -28.07 7.74 -1.39
CA GLU A 225 -27.78 8.89 -2.25
C GLU A 225 -28.89 9.14 -3.27
N GLU A 226 -29.47 8.09 -3.86
CA GLU A 226 -30.60 8.20 -4.80
C GLU A 226 -31.85 8.75 -4.11
N GLU A 227 -32.24 8.22 -2.94
CA GLU A 227 -33.37 8.74 -2.15
C GLU A 227 -33.19 10.23 -1.81
N LYS A 228 -31.96 10.65 -1.44
CA LYS A 228 -31.65 12.06 -1.20
C LYS A 228 -31.75 12.93 -2.44
N ARG A 229 -31.39 12.40 -3.62
CA ARG A 229 -31.49 13.12 -4.90
C ARG A 229 -32.95 13.26 -5.36
N GLU A 230 -33.77 12.23 -5.17
CA GLU A 230 -35.21 12.27 -5.48
C GLU A 230 -35.96 13.26 -4.57
N LEU A 231 -35.65 13.27 -3.27
CA LEU A 231 -36.19 14.25 -2.33
C LEU A 231 -35.82 15.69 -2.71
N ALA A 232 -34.59 15.93 -3.19
CA ALA A 232 -34.15 17.25 -3.65
C ALA A 232 -34.78 17.70 -4.98
N GLN A 233 -35.29 16.77 -5.81
CA GLN A 233 -35.97 17.08 -7.06
C GLN A 233 -37.46 17.38 -6.85
N ASN A 234 -38.12 16.67 -5.93
CA ASN A 234 -39.54 16.91 -5.61
C ASN A 234 -39.77 18.26 -4.89
N GLU A 235 -38.78 18.81 -4.18
CA GLU A 235 -38.87 20.16 -3.59
C GLU A 235 -38.73 21.29 -4.63
N GLY A 236 -38.36 20.98 -5.88
CA GLY A 236 -38.16 21.96 -6.96
C GLY A 236 -39.37 22.18 -7.89
N GLU A 237 -40.33 21.25 -7.95
CA GLU A 237 -41.49 21.34 -8.86
C GLU A 237 -42.70 22.09 -8.26
N ASP A 238 -42.73 22.32 -6.94
CA ASP A 238 -43.83 23.03 -6.25
C ASP A 238 -43.83 24.57 -6.45
N CYS A 239 -42.95 25.11 -7.31
CA CYS A 239 -42.83 26.56 -7.56
C CYS A 239 -43.40 27.07 -8.89
N GLU A 240 -43.84 26.22 -9.84
CA GLU A 240 -44.31 26.70 -11.16
C GLU A 240 -45.84 26.73 -11.41
N GLU A 241 -46.69 26.16 -10.55
CA GLU A 241 -48.17 26.23 -10.75
C GLU A 241 -48.84 27.51 -10.19
N GLY A 242 -48.06 28.49 -9.68
CA GLY A 242 -48.58 29.62 -8.91
C GLY A 242 -48.68 30.99 -9.58
N LEU A 243 -48.51 31.14 -10.90
CA LEU A 243 -48.36 32.47 -11.55
C LEU A 243 -49.36 32.81 -12.66
N GLU A 244 -50.53 32.17 -12.71
CA GLU A 244 -51.61 32.54 -13.64
C GLU A 244 -52.86 33.13 -12.96
N LYS A 245 -52.74 33.86 -11.85
CA LYS A 245 -53.81 34.78 -11.43
C LYS A 245 -53.24 36.04 -10.79
N ILE A 246 -53.85 37.16 -11.14
CA ILE A 246 -53.72 38.52 -10.57
C ILE A 246 -52.82 39.45 -11.41
N GLY A 247 -53.47 40.20 -12.29
CA GLY A 247 -52.87 41.29 -13.05
C GLY A 247 -53.89 41.99 -13.95
N ASN A 248 -55.09 42.28 -13.41
CA ASN A 248 -56.05 43.18 -14.06
C ASN A 248 -56.56 44.15 -12.97
N GLU A 249 -56.75 45.43 -13.36
CA GLU A 249 -56.84 46.65 -12.54
C GLU A 249 -55.46 47.31 -12.30
N GLY A 250 -55.16 48.55 -12.68
CA GLY A 250 -55.98 49.62 -13.24
C GLY A 250 -55.37 50.97 -12.85
N ILE A 251 -55.27 51.87 -13.84
CA ILE A 251 -54.93 53.32 -13.80
C ILE A 251 -53.44 53.67 -13.79
#